data_AF-A0A6M3JPB7-F1
#
_entry.id   AF-A0A6M3JPB7-F1
#
_cell.length_a   1.000
_cell.length_b   1.000
_cell.length_c   1.000
_cell.angle_alpha   90.00
_cell.angle_beta   90.00
_cell.angle_gamma   90.00
#
_symmetry.space_group_name_H-M   'P 1'
#
loop_
_entity.id
_entity.type
_entity.pdbx_description
1 polymer ?
#
loop_
_entity_poly.entity_id
_entity_poly.type
_entity_poly.pdbx_seq_one_letter_code
_entity_poly.pdbx_strand_id
1 'polypeptide(L)'
;MCLKSLLSVFKGGYQAEPAKPAIQPCGTIDINTASSILLDKLEEIGQGAAEIYLPDTDIKIYNKDEVVNSYELREVSLIPYIPEKFDCDDFAAELYGKFAGLVWSDVHALNWFISEDNKFYFIEPQTRRLSPILDTWQGYKIRFFLGR
;
A
#
# COMPACT_ATOMS: atom_id res chain seq x y z
N MET A 1 45.08 43.01 7.70
CA MET A 1 44.41 41.84 8.31
C MET A 1 43.89 40.95 7.19
N CYS A 2 44.34 39.70 7.14
CA CYS A 2 44.15 38.79 6.01
C CYS A 2 42.92 37.89 6.24
N LEU A 3 41.84 38.12 5.49
CA LEU A 3 40.63 37.29 5.46
C LEU A 3 40.79 36.18 4.42
N LYS A 4 41.73 35.26 4.66
CA LYS A 4 41.88 34.04 3.87
C LYS A 4 42.02 32.86 4.82
N SER A 5 41.03 31.97 4.78
CA SER A 5 41.06 30.56 5.23
C SER A 5 39.92 30.20 6.18
N LEU A 6 38.70 30.04 5.64
CA LEU A 6 37.62 29.30 6.31
C LEU A 6 36.71 28.55 5.31
N LEU A 7 37.26 28.14 4.15
CA LEU A 7 36.48 27.48 3.07
C LEU A 7 36.96 26.06 2.72
N SER A 8 37.64 25.34 3.63
CA SER A 8 38.19 24.01 3.32
C SER A 8 37.56 22.83 4.06
N VAL A 9 36.42 22.98 4.74
CA VAL A 9 35.87 21.91 5.60
C VAL A 9 34.45 21.54 5.20
N PHE A 10 34.21 21.09 3.97
CA PHE A 10 33.07 20.21 3.64
C PHE A 10 33.33 19.50 2.30
N LYS A 11 34.35 18.63 2.26
CA LYS A 11 34.47 17.59 1.23
C LYS A 11 33.99 16.24 1.77
N GLY A 12 32.87 16.25 2.50
CA GLY A 12 32.16 15.02 2.84
C GLY A 12 31.37 14.59 1.61
N GLY A 13 31.93 13.68 0.80
CA GLY A 13 31.20 13.08 -0.30
C GLY A 13 30.00 12.33 0.28
N TYR A 14 28.79 12.78 -0.06
CA TYR A 14 27.58 12.04 0.23
C TYR A 14 27.63 10.73 -0.57
N GLN A 15 27.93 9.63 0.11
CA GLN A 15 27.78 8.31 -0.51
C GLN A 15 26.28 8.01 -0.49
N ALA A 16 25.67 7.92 -1.67
CA ALA A 16 24.29 7.49 -1.80
C ALA A 16 24.18 6.08 -1.18
N GLU A 17 23.24 5.91 -0.25
CA GLU A 17 22.93 4.58 0.26
C GLU A 17 22.48 3.68 -0.91
N PRO A 18 22.85 2.39 -0.92
CA PRO A 18 22.38 1.46 -1.94
C PRO A 18 20.84 1.43 -1.94
N ALA A 19 20.25 1.44 -3.14
CA ALA A 19 18.81 1.34 -3.30
C ALA A 19 18.30 0.07 -2.61
N LYS A 20 17.30 0.22 -1.75
CA LYS A 20 16.67 -0.94 -1.10
C LYS A 20 15.85 -1.70 -2.14
N PRO A 21 15.89 -3.05 -2.10
CA PRO A 21 15.17 -3.85 -3.08
C PRO A 21 13.66 -3.64 -2.92
N ALA A 22 12.98 -3.48 -4.05
CA ALA A 22 11.53 -3.43 -4.07
C ALA A 22 10.93 -4.80 -3.72
N ILE A 23 9.79 -4.84 -3.05
CA ILE A 23 9.04 -6.06 -2.81
C ILE A 23 8.73 -6.76 -4.14
N GLN A 24 8.91 -8.08 -4.18
CA GLN A 24 8.65 -8.89 -5.36
C GLN A 24 7.40 -9.74 -5.15
N PRO A 25 6.57 -9.93 -6.19
CA PRO A 25 5.49 -10.89 -6.11
C PRO A 25 6.05 -12.31 -5.96
N CYS A 26 5.42 -13.12 -5.12
CA CYS A 26 5.78 -14.53 -4.95
C CYS A 26 4.98 -15.47 -5.89
N GLY A 27 4.03 -14.91 -6.64
CA GLY A 27 3.24 -15.63 -7.62
C GLY A 27 2.21 -14.72 -8.30
N THR A 28 1.31 -15.35 -9.06
CA THR A 28 0.14 -14.70 -9.64
C THR A 28 -1.08 -15.63 -9.53
N ILE A 29 -2.27 -15.05 -9.53
CA ILE A 29 -3.55 -15.76 -9.65
C ILE A 29 -4.35 -15.16 -10.82
N ASP A 30 -5.22 -15.94 -11.44
CA ASP A 30 -6.06 -15.43 -12.52
C ASP A 30 -7.16 -14.49 -12.00
N ILE A 31 -7.66 -13.64 -12.88
CA ILE A 31 -8.70 -12.65 -12.57
C ILE A 31 -9.97 -13.26 -11.97
N ASN A 32 -10.36 -14.49 -12.33
CA ASN A 32 -11.56 -15.11 -11.76
C ASN A 32 -11.33 -15.52 -10.31
N THR A 33 -10.16 -16.08 -10.01
CA THR A 33 -9.75 -16.41 -8.63
C THR A 33 -9.69 -15.14 -7.78
N ALA A 34 -9.04 -14.07 -8.27
CA ALA A 34 -9.00 -12.79 -7.56
C ALA A 34 -10.40 -12.20 -7.35
N SER A 35 -11.26 -12.23 -8.38
CA SER A 35 -12.64 -11.76 -8.30
C SER A 35 -13.44 -12.54 -7.25
N SER A 36 -13.30 -13.86 -7.20
CA SER A 36 -13.96 -14.70 -6.19
C SER A 36 -13.54 -14.30 -4.78
N ILE A 37 -12.24 -14.13 -4.53
CA ILE A 37 -11.71 -13.72 -3.22
C ILE A 37 -12.28 -12.35 -2.80
N LEU A 38 -12.37 -11.40 -3.73
CA LEU A 38 -12.92 -10.08 -3.46
C LEU A 38 -14.43 -10.12 -3.20
N LEU A 39 -15.19 -10.93 -3.95
CA LEU A 39 -16.62 -11.12 -3.73
C LEU A 39 -16.90 -11.79 -2.38
N ASP A 40 -16.14 -12.82 -2.01
CA ASP A 40 -16.24 -13.46 -0.69
C ASP A 40 -15.94 -12.45 0.42
N LYS A 41 -14.94 -11.58 0.21
CA LYS A 41 -14.60 -10.52 1.17
C LYS A 41 -15.73 -9.49 1.29
N LEU A 42 -16.40 -9.13 0.18
CA LEU A 42 -17.54 -8.21 0.18
C LEU A 42 -18.74 -8.76 0.93
N GLU A 43 -19.02 -10.05 0.75
CA GLU A 43 -20.06 -10.75 1.49
C GLU A 43 -19.75 -10.78 3.00
N GLU A 44 -18.50 -11.11 3.37
CA GLU A 44 -18.04 -11.15 4.76
C GLU A 44 -18.25 -9.82 5.50
N ILE A 45 -17.94 -8.71 4.84
CA ILE A 45 -18.09 -7.35 5.41
C ILE A 45 -19.52 -6.79 5.26
N GLY A 46 -20.46 -7.59 4.75
CA GLY A 46 -21.87 -7.22 4.61
C GLY A 46 -22.12 -6.11 3.58
N GLN A 47 -21.24 -5.94 2.58
CA GLN A 47 -21.43 -4.98 1.50
C GLN A 47 -22.06 -5.67 0.29
N GLY A 48 -23.38 -5.55 0.17
CA GLY A 48 -24.15 -6.20 -0.90
C GLY A 48 -23.96 -5.62 -2.31
N ALA A 49 -23.35 -4.44 -2.44
CA ALA A 49 -23.01 -3.84 -3.72
C ALA A 49 -21.70 -3.05 -3.60
N ALA A 50 -20.67 -3.54 -4.25
CA ALA A 50 -19.38 -2.87 -4.37
C ALA A 50 -18.88 -2.97 -5.80
N GLU A 51 -18.07 -1.99 -6.18
CA GLU A 51 -17.46 -1.94 -7.50
C GLU A 51 -16.07 -2.56 -7.41
N ILE A 52 -15.80 -3.54 -8.27
CA ILE A 52 -14.50 -4.20 -8.41
C ILE A 52 -13.92 -3.82 -9.76
N TYR A 53 -12.73 -3.21 -9.76
CA TYR A 53 -11.98 -2.84 -10.95
C TYR A 53 -10.66 -3.60 -11.00
N LEU A 54 -10.59 -4.65 -11.81
CA LEU A 54 -9.40 -5.47 -12.08
C LEU A 54 -9.03 -5.35 -13.57
N PRO A 55 -8.11 -4.44 -13.95
CA PRO A 55 -7.74 -4.23 -15.35
C PRO A 55 -6.83 -5.33 -15.91
N ASP A 56 -6.12 -6.04 -15.03
CA ASP A 56 -5.15 -7.07 -15.40
C ASP A 56 -5.75 -8.47 -15.32
N THR A 57 -5.32 -9.37 -16.22
CA THR A 57 -5.79 -10.77 -16.25
C THR A 57 -5.14 -11.65 -15.20
N ASP A 58 -3.92 -11.29 -14.78
CA ASP A 58 -3.12 -12.00 -13.79
C ASP A 58 -2.79 -11.04 -12.64
N ILE A 59 -3.22 -11.40 -11.44
CA ILE A 59 -3.08 -10.58 -10.23
C ILE A 59 -1.89 -11.07 -9.42
N LYS A 60 -0.96 -10.17 -9.11
CA LYS A 60 0.19 -10.46 -8.26
C LYS A 60 -0.24 -10.81 -6.85
N ILE A 61 0.39 -11.84 -6.28
CA ILE A 61 0.28 -12.20 -4.86
C ILE A 61 1.63 -12.03 -4.18
N TYR A 62 1.61 -11.75 -2.88
CA TYR A 62 2.79 -11.41 -2.10
C TYR A 62 2.88 -12.24 -0.84
N ASN A 63 4.11 -12.54 -0.39
CA ASN A 63 4.28 -13.14 0.93
C ASN A 63 3.87 -12.12 2.00
N LYS A 64 3.01 -12.53 2.92
CA LYS A 64 2.50 -11.64 3.96
C LYS A 64 3.62 -11.02 4.83
N ASP A 65 4.62 -11.81 5.21
CA ASP A 65 5.71 -11.35 6.07
C ASP A 65 6.61 -10.36 5.32
N GLU A 66 6.81 -10.54 4.01
CA GLU A 66 7.51 -9.57 3.17
C GLU A 66 6.75 -8.25 3.04
N VAL A 67 5.42 -8.27 2.91
CA VAL A 67 4.59 -7.05 2.88
C VAL A 67 4.76 -6.23 4.15
N VAL A 68 4.65 -6.85 5.33
CA VAL A 68 4.80 -6.16 6.64
C VAL A 68 6.18 -5.52 6.79
N ASN A 69 7.21 -6.21 6.30
CA ASN A 69 8.60 -5.79 6.43
C ASN A 69 9.12 -4.98 5.23
N SER A 70 8.28 -4.71 4.23
CA SER A 70 8.67 -4.02 3.01
C SER A 70 9.18 -2.60 3.29
N TYR A 71 10.19 -2.20 2.52
CA TYR A 71 10.72 -0.84 2.62
C TYR A 71 9.68 0.19 2.17
N GLU A 72 8.88 -0.15 1.16
CA GLU A 72 7.83 0.65 0.57
C GLU A 72 6.74 1.03 1.58
N LEU A 73 6.21 0.04 2.32
CA LEU A 73 5.21 0.28 3.36
C LEU A 73 5.81 1.09 4.52
N ARG A 74 7.08 0.82 4.87
CA ARG A 74 7.80 1.63 5.85
C ARG A 74 7.94 3.08 5.42
N GLU A 75 8.38 3.32 4.19
CA GLU A 75 8.57 4.65 3.63
C GLU A 75 7.27 5.46 3.64
N VAL A 76 6.16 4.84 3.20
CA VAL A 76 4.83 5.47 3.21
C VAL A 76 4.39 5.81 4.64
N SER A 77 4.59 4.89 5.60
CA SER A 77 4.21 5.13 7.01
C SER A 77 5.01 6.24 7.71
N LEU A 78 6.13 6.69 7.14
CA LEU A 78 6.95 7.76 7.69
C LEU A 78 6.50 9.14 7.22
N ILE A 79 5.59 9.21 6.26
CA ILE A 79 5.05 10.49 5.78
C ILE A 79 4.17 11.08 6.90
N PRO A 80 4.33 12.37 7.26
CA PRO A 80 3.47 13.00 8.24
C PRO A 80 2.03 13.15 7.72
N TYR A 81 1.05 12.73 8.51
CA TYR A 81 -0.36 13.00 8.23
C TYR A 81 -0.65 14.51 8.36
N ILE A 82 -1.29 15.08 7.35
CA ILE A 82 -1.74 16.48 7.33
C ILE A 82 -3.20 16.50 6.87
N PRO A 83 -4.16 16.84 7.74
CA PRO A 83 -5.58 16.87 7.35
C PRO A 83 -5.81 17.65 6.06
N GLU A 84 -6.59 17.10 5.12
CA GLU A 84 -7.00 17.68 3.83
C GLU A 84 -5.86 17.98 2.82
N LYS A 85 -4.61 17.74 3.20
CA LYS A 85 -3.43 18.04 2.36
C LYS A 85 -2.58 16.81 2.06
N PHE A 86 -2.46 15.93 3.04
CA PHE A 86 -1.79 14.65 2.94
C PHE A 86 -2.49 13.69 3.89
N ASP A 87 -3.67 13.21 3.49
CA ASP A 87 -4.53 12.39 4.32
C ASP A 87 -4.70 10.97 3.76
N CYS A 88 -5.70 10.22 4.22
CA CYS A 88 -5.83 8.78 3.97
C CYS A 88 -5.75 8.40 2.48
N ASP A 89 -6.29 9.21 1.58
CA ASP A 89 -6.25 8.98 0.14
C ASP A 89 -4.85 9.14 -0.44
N ASP A 90 -4.08 10.12 0.01
CA ASP A 90 -2.69 10.33 -0.38
C ASP A 90 -1.80 9.15 0.05
N PHE A 91 -1.92 8.68 1.29
CA PHE A 91 -1.18 7.48 1.73
C PHE A 91 -1.55 6.25 0.91
N ALA A 92 -2.84 6.07 0.62
CA ALA A 92 -3.31 4.92 -0.13
C ALA A 92 -2.87 4.96 -1.60
N ALA A 93 -2.86 6.14 -2.22
CA ALA A 93 -2.36 6.38 -3.57
C ALA A 93 -0.85 6.12 -3.68
N GLU A 94 -0.06 6.58 -2.70
CA GLU A 94 1.39 6.34 -2.65
C GLU A 94 1.72 4.84 -2.59
N LEU A 95 1.02 4.06 -1.76
CA LEU A 95 1.28 2.62 -1.67
C LEU A 95 0.73 1.85 -2.89
N TYR A 96 -0.39 2.31 -3.47
CA TYR A 96 -0.95 1.78 -4.71
C TYR A 96 0.03 1.92 -5.88
N GLY A 97 0.75 3.04 -5.96
CA GLY A 97 1.80 3.25 -6.97
C GLY A 97 2.98 2.28 -6.88
N LYS A 98 3.11 1.53 -5.76
CA LYS A 98 4.22 0.61 -5.48
C LYS A 98 3.86 -0.84 -5.74
N PHE A 99 2.87 -1.40 -5.04
CA PHE A 99 2.53 -2.82 -5.19
C PHE A 99 1.10 -3.21 -4.78
N ALA A 100 0.40 -2.37 -4.01
CA ALA A 100 -0.86 -2.76 -3.38
C ALA A 100 -2.07 -2.39 -4.25
N GLY A 101 -3.19 -3.07 -4.04
CA GLY A 101 -4.49 -2.58 -4.48
C GLY A 101 -4.97 -1.40 -3.62
N LEU A 102 -5.96 -0.67 -4.10
CA LEU A 102 -6.61 0.45 -3.41
C LEU A 102 -8.03 0.07 -3.01
N VAL A 103 -8.41 0.40 -1.78
CA VAL A 103 -9.78 0.34 -1.26
C VAL A 103 -10.24 1.75 -0.98
N TRP A 104 -11.40 2.12 -1.52
CA TRP A 104 -12.03 3.40 -1.25
C TRP A 104 -13.39 3.19 -0.60
N SER A 105 -13.65 3.86 0.52
CA SER A 105 -14.96 3.90 1.19
C SER A 105 -15.53 5.32 1.20
N ASP A 106 -16.68 5.52 1.84
CA ASP A 106 -17.27 6.84 2.01
C ASP A 106 -16.55 7.75 3.01
N VAL A 107 -15.64 7.22 3.84
CA VAL A 107 -14.95 8.00 4.89
C VAL A 107 -13.44 7.74 4.98
N HIS A 108 -12.91 6.74 4.27
CA HIS A 108 -11.50 6.34 4.36
C HIS A 108 -10.97 5.77 3.05
N ALA A 109 -9.66 5.86 2.86
CA ALA A 109 -8.94 5.17 1.81
C ALA A 109 -7.79 4.37 2.42
N LEU A 110 -7.61 3.15 1.95
CA LEU A 110 -6.60 2.21 2.42
C LEU A 110 -6.18 1.28 1.28
N ASN A 111 -5.30 0.33 1.56
CA ASN A 111 -4.82 -0.60 0.54
C ASN A 111 -5.21 -2.04 0.84
N TRP A 112 -4.98 -2.91 -0.13
CA TRP A 112 -5.17 -4.35 0.03
C TRP A 112 -4.18 -5.16 -0.79
N PHE A 113 -4.03 -6.43 -0.45
CA PHE A 113 -3.32 -7.42 -1.27
C PHE A 113 -3.90 -8.82 -1.03
N ILE A 114 -3.53 -9.76 -1.91
CA ILE A 114 -3.79 -11.19 -1.73
C ILE A 114 -2.46 -11.87 -1.41
N SER A 115 -2.45 -12.64 -0.32
CA SER A 115 -1.26 -13.35 0.14
C SER A 115 -0.97 -14.60 -0.68
N GLU A 116 0.19 -15.21 -0.47
CA GLU A 116 0.59 -16.52 -1.02
C GLU A 116 -0.42 -17.65 -0.74
N ASP A 117 -1.14 -17.57 0.38
CA ASP A 117 -2.21 -18.50 0.78
C ASP A 117 -3.58 -18.17 0.15
N ASN A 118 -3.67 -17.26 -0.83
CA ASN A 118 -4.92 -16.75 -1.39
C ASN A 118 -5.85 -16.08 -0.36
N LYS A 119 -5.28 -15.47 0.70
CA LYS A 119 -6.05 -14.72 1.69
C LYS A 119 -5.99 -13.24 1.40
N PHE A 120 -7.14 -12.59 1.47
CA PHE A 120 -7.25 -11.14 1.37
C PHE A 120 -6.80 -10.46 2.67
N TYR A 121 -6.03 -9.38 2.53
CA TYR A 121 -5.67 -8.50 3.64
C TYR A 121 -5.85 -7.04 3.28
N PHE A 122 -6.45 -6.28 4.19
CA PHE A 122 -6.36 -4.83 4.23
C PHE A 122 -4.99 -4.40 4.75
N ILE A 123 -4.48 -3.29 4.24
CA ILE A 123 -3.27 -2.62 4.68
C ILE A 123 -3.67 -1.20 5.11
N GLU A 124 -3.39 -0.83 6.36
CA GLU A 124 -3.42 0.56 6.81
C GLU A 124 -2.03 1.18 6.59
N PRO A 125 -1.82 1.93 5.48
CA PRO A 125 -0.49 2.40 5.08
C PRO A 125 0.15 3.34 6.11
N GLN A 126 -0.64 4.07 6.90
CA GLN A 126 -0.12 5.01 7.91
C GLN A 126 0.50 4.28 9.11
N THR A 127 -0.05 3.13 9.49
CA THR A 127 0.38 2.38 10.69
C THR A 127 1.09 1.08 10.38
N ARG A 128 1.11 0.67 9.10
CA ARG A 128 1.62 -0.63 8.61
C ARG A 128 0.86 -1.84 9.17
N ARG A 129 -0.37 -1.62 9.65
CA ARG A 129 -1.20 -2.70 10.18
C ARG A 129 -1.80 -3.48 9.00
N LEU A 130 -1.68 -4.81 9.08
CA LEU A 130 -2.44 -5.72 8.24
C LEU A 130 -3.66 -6.24 8.99
N SER A 131 -4.80 -6.33 8.32
CA SER A 131 -6.03 -6.85 8.92
C SER A 131 -6.81 -7.67 7.91
N PRO A 132 -7.34 -8.86 8.28
CA PRO A 132 -8.28 -9.58 7.42
C PRO A 132 -9.69 -8.96 7.48
N ILE A 133 -9.95 -8.09 8.46
CA ILE A 133 -11.24 -7.47 8.76
C ILE A 133 -11.11 -5.96 8.53
N LEU A 134 -12.15 -5.35 7.95
CA LEU A 134 -12.27 -3.90 7.87
C LEU A 134 -12.73 -3.36 9.23
N ASP A 135 -11.99 -2.43 9.81
CA ASP A 135 -12.42 -1.81 11.06
C ASP A 135 -13.67 -0.93 10.79
N THR A 136 -14.62 -0.91 11.71
CA THR A 136 -15.93 -0.26 11.51
C THR A 136 -15.86 1.25 11.24
N TRP A 137 -14.80 1.92 11.68
CA TRP A 137 -14.58 3.34 11.45
C TRP A 137 -14.15 3.65 10.01
N GLN A 138 -13.77 2.64 9.23
CA GLN A 138 -13.29 2.79 7.85
C GLN A 138 -14.43 2.88 6.82
N GLY A 139 -15.70 2.91 7.25
CA GLY A 139 -16.84 3.26 6.41
C GLY A 139 -17.59 2.12 5.72
N TYR A 140 -18.44 2.51 4.79
CA TYR A 140 -19.28 1.65 3.94
C TYR A 140 -19.08 2.01 2.45
N LYS A 141 -19.83 1.38 1.54
CA LYS A 141 -19.79 1.64 0.09
C LYS A 141 -18.41 1.45 -0.52
N ILE A 142 -17.87 0.26 -0.30
CA ILE A 142 -16.51 -0.06 -0.65
C ILE A 142 -16.34 -0.21 -2.16
N ARG A 143 -15.21 0.28 -2.66
CA ARG A 143 -14.75 0.09 -4.04
C ARG A 143 -13.35 -0.48 -4.00
N PHE A 144 -13.14 -1.56 -4.74
CA PHE A 144 -11.84 -2.18 -4.92
C PHE A 144 -11.26 -1.78 -6.26
N PHE A 145 -10.07 -1.21 -6.23
CA PHE A 145 -9.28 -0.91 -7.40
C PHE A 145 -7.99 -1.72 -7.33
N LEU A 146 -7.63 -2.34 -8.44
CA LEU A 146 -6.29 -2.81 -8.68
C LEU A 146 -5.77 -2.12 -9.94
N GLY A 147 -4.49 -1.79 -9.95
CA GLY A 147 -3.83 -1.40 -11.18
C GLY A 147 -2.40 -1.84 -11.11
N ARG A 148 -2.01 -2.64 -12.12
CA ARG A 148 -0.69 -3.15 -12.48
C ARG A 148 -0.38 -4.59 -12.09
#